data_AF-A0A968YZR6-F1
#
_entry.id   AF-A0A968YZR6-F1
#
_cell.length_a   1.000
_cell.length_b   1.000
_cell.length_c   1.000
_cell.angle_alpha   90.00
_cell.angle_beta   90.00
_cell.angle_gamma   90.00
#
_symmetry.space_group_name_H-M   'P 1'
#
loop_
_entity.id
_entity.type
_entity.pdbx_description
1 polymer ?
#
loop_
_entity_poly.entity_id
_entity_poly.type
_entity_poly.pdbx_seq_one_letter_code
_entity_poly.pdbx_strand_id
1 'polypeptide(L)'
;MRGQALKDAQIWVSSHKLTEQDYQFLNASERLEKEEQEKTFLAERTKQVEALLFQEKKIANMQRLLLLAVTTALFIMTGLGLIALFNYRKALVSELKAVTESSEALFASNQSLDALVAAIKAARQLQNLRKVDSNLAIEVKQILQKASYQAIERNRFSGHRDRVYGIAISPDGKIVASGSADRTVKLWKRDGTLLTTFEGHNGRVVSVAISGDNQIIASGSADRTIKFWRRDGTLLTTLNGHTGGVNAVAIGRDGTLIASASEDKTVKLWKRDGTLLDTFKGHTAAVKAVALSNDGQLIISASEDKTVKLWKRDGTLLNTLKGHTAGVRAVAISADNTLIVSGSRDNTVKLWRKDGTLLITLREHSAPVYGVAISLDGNWIASASEDNTVKIWRSDGTLLKTLKDHRDTIRTVAISHNGNAIASGSEDGTIKLWKLNGTLLTTLNNDGGSVWDVAFSSDNTQIVSVGENKKVTIWNLKNILSLNLLKHSCDWAQNYLQHNSQVEKENRHLCNRINR
;
A
#
# COMPACT_ATOMS: atom_id res chain seq x y z
N MET A 1 -5.71 -81.82 78.23
CA MET A 1 -6.10 -80.74 79.17
C MET A 1 -5.69 -79.39 78.58
N ARG A 2 -6.31 -78.26 78.98
CA ARG A 2 -6.01 -76.92 78.40
C ARG A 2 -5.94 -75.86 79.50
N GLY A 3 -5.18 -74.79 79.28
CA GLY A 3 -5.16 -73.61 80.15
C GLY A 3 -4.79 -73.95 81.60
N GLN A 4 -5.59 -73.47 82.55
CA GLN A 4 -5.33 -73.70 83.98
C GLN A 4 -5.30 -75.19 84.33
N ALA A 5 -6.14 -76.02 83.69
CA ALA A 5 -6.15 -77.46 83.92
C ALA A 5 -4.88 -78.17 83.42
N LEU A 6 -4.22 -77.68 82.36
CA LEU A 6 -2.92 -78.22 81.94
C LEU A 6 -1.81 -77.78 82.89
N LYS A 7 -1.83 -76.53 83.36
CA LYS A 7 -0.88 -76.01 84.36
C LYS A 7 -0.99 -76.77 85.68
N ASP A 8 -2.21 -76.98 86.17
CA ASP A 8 -2.48 -77.72 87.39
C ASP A 8 -2.03 -79.19 87.24
N ALA A 9 -2.23 -79.78 86.05
CA ALA A 9 -1.72 -81.11 85.73
C ALA A 9 -0.18 -81.18 85.66
N GLN A 10 0.50 -80.21 85.05
CA GLN A 10 1.97 -80.14 85.02
C GLN A 10 2.56 -79.97 86.44
N ILE A 11 1.91 -79.15 87.27
CA ILE A 11 2.28 -78.97 88.69
C ILE A 11 2.06 -80.28 89.45
N TRP A 12 0.94 -80.97 89.21
CA TRP A 12 0.66 -82.26 89.83
C TRP A 12 1.66 -83.35 89.41
N VAL A 13 2.04 -83.41 88.13
CA VAL A 13 3.05 -84.32 87.57
C VAL A 13 4.42 -84.15 88.23
N SER A 14 4.78 -82.95 88.67
CA SER A 14 6.08 -82.70 89.33
C SER A 14 6.27 -83.42 90.66
N SER A 15 5.18 -83.87 91.30
CA SER A 15 5.20 -84.56 92.61
C SER A 15 4.78 -86.03 92.56
N HIS A 16 4.43 -86.58 91.38
CA HIS A 16 3.93 -87.95 91.23
C HIS A 16 4.49 -88.64 89.97
N LYS A 17 4.85 -89.94 90.04
CA LYS A 17 5.31 -90.70 88.87
C LYS A 17 4.12 -91.19 88.04
N LEU A 18 4.00 -90.73 86.79
CA LEU A 18 2.93 -91.15 85.87
C LEU A 18 3.29 -92.38 85.03
N THR A 19 2.26 -93.03 84.48
CA THR A 19 2.41 -94.09 83.48
C THR A 19 2.72 -93.52 82.10
N GLU A 20 3.31 -94.33 81.20
CA GLU A 20 3.80 -93.87 79.90
C GLU A 20 2.70 -93.28 79.00
N GLN A 21 1.47 -93.80 79.10
CA GLN A 21 0.29 -93.27 78.39
C GLN A 21 -0.09 -91.86 78.85
N ASP A 22 0.06 -91.56 80.14
CA ASP A 22 -0.28 -90.23 80.67
C ASP A 22 0.71 -89.16 80.17
N TYR A 23 1.99 -89.52 80.04
CA TYR A 23 3.00 -88.63 79.45
C TYR A 23 2.72 -88.33 77.98
N GLN A 24 2.25 -89.32 77.21
CA GLN A 24 1.83 -89.10 75.83
C GLN A 24 0.63 -88.16 75.76
N PHE A 25 -0.36 -88.32 76.65
CA PHE A 25 -1.51 -87.41 76.74
C PHE A 25 -1.14 -85.99 77.16
N LEU A 26 -0.19 -85.84 78.10
CA LEU A 26 0.31 -84.56 78.55
C LEU A 26 1.09 -83.84 77.44
N ASN A 27 2.02 -84.53 76.77
CA ASN A 27 2.80 -83.99 75.65
C ASN A 27 1.93 -83.68 74.44
N ALA A 28 0.93 -84.51 74.13
CA ALA A 28 -0.04 -84.23 73.07
C ALA A 28 -0.89 -83.00 73.43
N SER A 29 -1.27 -82.84 74.70
CA SER A 29 -1.98 -81.64 75.18
C SER A 29 -1.12 -80.38 75.07
N GLU A 30 0.16 -80.44 75.40
CA GLU A 30 1.09 -79.30 75.30
C GLU A 30 1.38 -78.91 73.84
N ARG A 31 1.56 -79.90 72.94
CA ARG A 31 1.72 -79.65 71.49
C ARG A 31 0.48 -79.01 70.89
N LEU A 32 -0.71 -79.49 71.26
CA LEU A 32 -1.97 -78.92 70.80
C LEU A 32 -2.12 -77.46 71.26
N GLU A 33 -1.76 -77.16 72.51
CA GLU A 33 -1.83 -75.79 73.05
C GLU A 33 -0.82 -74.85 72.38
N LYS A 34 0.40 -75.31 72.08
CA LYS A 34 1.40 -74.54 71.32
C LYS A 34 0.95 -74.24 69.89
N GLU A 35 0.41 -75.22 69.17
CA GLU A 35 -0.14 -75.00 67.82
C GLU A 35 -1.34 -74.04 67.81
N GLU A 36 -2.20 -74.10 68.84
CA GLU A 36 -3.35 -73.21 68.99
C GLU A 36 -2.91 -71.78 69.34
N GLN A 37 -1.85 -71.62 70.15
CA GLN A 37 -1.21 -70.34 70.42
C GLN A 37 -0.52 -69.74 69.19
N GLU A 38 0.19 -70.53 68.39
CA GLU A 38 0.78 -70.05 67.14
C GLU A 38 -0.30 -69.67 66.12
N LYS A 39 -1.37 -70.45 65.99
CA LYS A 39 -2.50 -70.11 65.11
C LYS A 39 -3.22 -68.85 65.55
N THR A 40 -3.44 -68.65 66.84
CA THR A 40 -4.07 -67.43 67.36
C THR A 40 -3.17 -66.22 67.19
N PHE A 41 -1.87 -66.34 67.44
CA PHE A 41 -0.88 -65.29 67.19
C PHE A 41 -0.76 -64.94 65.71
N LEU A 42 -0.73 -65.95 64.82
CA LEU A 42 -0.73 -65.73 63.38
C LEU A 42 -2.03 -65.07 62.92
N ALA A 43 -3.18 -65.49 63.42
CA ALA A 43 -4.47 -64.88 63.11
C ALA A 43 -4.59 -63.43 63.63
N GLU A 44 -3.93 -63.12 64.75
CA GLU A 44 -3.85 -61.75 65.28
C GLU A 44 -2.91 -60.88 64.42
N ARG A 45 -1.76 -61.41 64.02
CA ARG A 45 -0.85 -60.74 63.08
C ARG A 45 -1.49 -60.50 61.71
N THR A 46 -2.23 -61.45 61.15
CA THR A 46 -2.93 -61.24 59.88
C THR A 46 -4.00 -60.17 60.01
N LYS A 47 -4.78 -60.15 61.09
CA LYS A 47 -5.73 -59.07 61.37
C LYS A 47 -5.05 -57.70 61.48
N GLN A 48 -3.88 -57.62 62.11
CA GLN A 48 -3.11 -56.36 62.19
C GLN A 48 -2.64 -55.90 60.81
N VAL A 49 -2.11 -56.81 59.98
CA VAL A 49 -1.67 -56.49 58.62
C VAL A 49 -2.84 -56.10 57.72
N GLU A 50 -3.98 -56.79 57.82
CA GLU A 50 -5.20 -56.43 57.08
C GLU A 50 -5.73 -55.06 57.48
N ALA A 51 -5.69 -54.71 58.77
CA ALA A 51 -6.06 -53.39 59.25
C ALA A 51 -5.13 -52.29 58.72
N LEU A 52 -3.82 -52.54 58.69
CA LEU A 52 -2.84 -51.61 58.10
C LEU A 52 -3.06 -51.45 56.59
N LEU A 53 -3.25 -52.55 55.85
CA LEU A 53 -3.52 -52.51 54.40
C LEU A 53 -4.83 -51.78 54.08
N PHE A 54 -5.86 -51.95 54.89
CA PHE A 54 -7.12 -51.22 54.75
C PHE A 54 -6.91 -49.72 54.94
N GLN A 55 -6.10 -49.33 55.93
CA GLN A 55 -5.75 -47.93 56.19
C GLN A 55 -4.92 -47.34 55.04
N GLU A 56 -3.90 -48.04 54.54
CA GLU A 56 -3.10 -47.60 53.39
C GLU A 56 -3.94 -47.45 52.12
N LYS A 57 -4.83 -48.42 51.85
CA LYS A 57 -5.73 -48.36 50.68
C LYS A 57 -6.69 -47.17 50.78
N LYS A 58 -7.17 -46.85 51.98
CA LYS A 58 -8.01 -45.67 52.23
C LYS A 58 -7.24 -44.37 51.95
N ILE A 59 -5.99 -44.28 52.39
CA ILE A 59 -5.10 -43.13 52.13
C ILE A 59 -4.81 -43.01 50.62
N ALA A 60 -4.46 -44.11 49.94
CA ALA A 60 -4.17 -44.12 48.52
C ALA A 60 -5.40 -43.72 47.66
N ASN A 61 -6.60 -44.18 48.04
CA ASN A 61 -7.85 -43.77 47.39
C ASN A 61 -8.15 -42.28 47.61
N MET A 62 -7.95 -41.78 48.83
CA MET A 62 -8.06 -40.35 49.14
C MET A 62 -7.07 -39.51 48.33
N GLN A 63 -5.80 -39.94 48.24
CA GLN A 63 -4.78 -39.28 47.43
C GLN A 63 -5.14 -39.26 45.94
N ARG A 64 -5.62 -40.39 45.37
CA ARG A 64 -6.09 -40.44 43.98
C ARG A 64 -7.26 -39.51 43.72
N LEU A 65 -8.24 -39.48 44.62
CA LEU A 65 -9.40 -38.58 44.51
C LEU A 65 -8.95 -37.12 44.55
N LEU A 66 -8.02 -36.78 45.43
CA LEU A 66 -7.47 -35.43 45.58
C LEU A 66 -6.65 -35.03 44.34
N LEU A 67 -5.88 -35.94 43.75
CA LEU A 67 -5.11 -35.69 42.52
C LEU A 67 -6.03 -35.47 41.30
N LEU A 68 -7.13 -36.24 41.20
CA LEU A 68 -8.20 -36.02 40.21
C LEU A 68 -8.89 -34.66 40.40
N ALA A 69 -9.18 -34.27 41.64
CA ALA A 69 -9.77 -32.98 41.94
C ALA A 69 -8.82 -31.81 41.59
N VAL A 70 -7.53 -31.91 41.90
CA VAL A 70 -6.54 -30.86 41.58
C VAL A 70 -6.33 -30.74 40.07
N THR A 71 -6.21 -31.86 39.35
CA THR A 71 -6.03 -31.85 37.89
C THR A 71 -7.23 -31.25 37.18
N THR A 72 -8.45 -31.64 37.56
CA THR A 72 -9.68 -31.05 37.00
C THR A 72 -9.79 -29.56 37.30
N ALA A 73 -9.48 -29.12 38.53
CA ALA A 73 -9.44 -27.70 38.88
C ALA A 73 -8.40 -26.92 38.04
N LEU A 74 -7.23 -27.50 37.77
CA LEU A 74 -6.20 -26.88 36.93
C LEU A 74 -6.65 -26.75 35.46
N PHE A 75 -7.34 -27.76 34.91
CA PHE A 75 -7.93 -27.67 33.57
C PHE A 75 -9.01 -26.58 33.49
N ILE A 76 -9.84 -26.43 34.51
CA ILE A 76 -10.85 -25.37 34.58
C ILE A 76 -10.17 -23.99 34.65
N MET A 77 -9.17 -23.82 35.52
CA MET A 77 -8.45 -22.54 35.65
C MET A 77 -7.72 -22.15 34.36
N THR A 78 -7.06 -23.10 33.70
CA THR A 78 -6.39 -22.84 32.42
C THR A 78 -7.40 -22.51 31.32
N GLY A 79 -8.53 -23.22 31.26
CA GLY A 79 -9.63 -22.92 30.34
C GLY A 79 -10.21 -21.51 30.55
N LEU A 80 -10.50 -21.13 31.80
CA LEU A 80 -10.95 -19.78 32.15
C LEU A 80 -9.90 -18.72 31.81
N GLY A 81 -8.62 -19.00 32.04
CA GLY A 81 -7.51 -18.11 31.67
C GLY A 81 -7.43 -17.86 30.17
N LEU A 82 -7.63 -18.91 29.35
CA LEU A 82 -7.68 -18.79 27.89
C LEU A 82 -8.89 -17.99 27.41
N ILE A 83 -10.06 -18.20 28.01
CA ILE A 83 -11.28 -17.43 27.70
C ILE A 83 -11.09 -15.96 28.08
N ALA A 84 -10.51 -15.67 29.25
CA ALA A 84 -10.22 -14.31 29.69
C ALA A 84 -9.23 -13.61 28.73
N LEU A 85 -8.16 -14.29 28.30
CA LEU A 85 -7.23 -13.79 27.30
C LEU A 85 -7.91 -13.52 25.95
N PHE A 86 -8.81 -14.39 25.52
CA PHE A 86 -9.57 -14.22 24.29
C PHE A 86 -10.51 -13.00 24.36
N ASN A 87 -11.26 -12.87 25.46
CA ASN A 87 -12.16 -11.74 25.69
C ASN A 87 -11.39 -10.40 25.79
N TYR A 88 -10.25 -10.39 26.47
CA TYR A 88 -9.37 -9.24 26.56
C TYR A 88 -8.86 -8.79 25.18
N ARG A 89 -8.44 -9.75 24.33
CA ARG A 89 -8.05 -9.44 22.94
C ARG A 89 -9.22 -8.90 22.12
N LYS A 90 -10.41 -9.48 22.27
CA LYS A 90 -11.61 -9.03 21.56
C LYS A 90 -11.99 -7.59 21.94
N ALA A 91 -11.87 -7.24 23.23
CA ALA A 91 -12.11 -5.89 23.71
C ALA A 91 -11.13 -4.87 23.12
N LEU A 92 -9.82 -5.19 23.12
CA LEU A 92 -8.79 -4.33 22.52
C LEU A 92 -9.02 -4.09 21.02
N VAL A 93 -9.39 -5.12 20.27
CA VAL A 93 -9.69 -4.97 18.82
C VAL A 93 -10.95 -4.12 18.61
N SER A 94 -11.98 -4.28 19.44
CA SER A 94 -13.20 -3.49 19.35
C SER A 94 -12.96 -2.02 19.69
N GLU A 95 -12.15 -1.74 20.72
CA GLU A 95 -11.74 -0.38 21.08
C GLU A 95 -10.95 0.25 19.94
N LEU A 96 -9.96 -0.48 19.40
CA LEU A 96 -9.16 -0.02 18.28
C LEU A 96 -10.03 0.36 17.09
N LYS A 97 -10.99 -0.51 16.73
CA LYS A 97 -11.94 -0.28 15.64
C LYS A 97 -12.76 0.99 15.86
N ALA A 98 -13.28 1.19 17.07
CA ALA A 98 -14.04 2.38 17.43
C ALA A 98 -13.20 3.66 17.34
N VAL A 99 -11.93 3.62 17.77
CA VAL A 99 -11.02 4.77 17.64
C VAL A 99 -10.73 5.08 16.16
N THR A 100 -10.52 4.06 15.32
CA THR A 100 -10.36 4.27 13.87
C THR A 100 -11.60 4.87 13.21
N GLU A 101 -12.80 4.36 13.51
CA GLU A 101 -14.05 4.92 12.97
C GLU A 101 -14.28 6.37 13.45
N SER A 102 -13.94 6.66 14.71
CA SER A 102 -14.03 8.02 15.25
C SER A 102 -13.08 8.99 14.53
N SER A 103 -11.85 8.57 14.23
CA SER A 103 -10.88 9.39 13.48
C SER A 103 -11.42 9.73 12.10
N GLU A 104 -12.08 8.78 11.43
CA GLU A 104 -12.68 9.02 10.12
C GLU A 104 -13.86 9.98 10.18
N ALA A 105 -14.74 9.84 11.18
CA ALA A 105 -15.85 10.76 11.39
C ALA A 105 -15.37 12.20 11.69
N LEU A 106 -14.33 12.35 12.53
CA LEU A 106 -13.71 13.63 12.84
C LEU A 106 -13.09 14.27 11.59
N PHE A 107 -12.41 13.46 10.77
CA PHE A 107 -11.85 13.93 9.50
C PHE A 107 -12.94 14.41 8.53
N ALA A 108 -14.04 13.67 8.40
CA ALA A 108 -15.19 14.05 7.58
C ALA A 108 -15.88 15.33 8.10
N SER A 109 -15.80 15.59 9.41
CA SER A 109 -16.33 16.79 10.06
C SER A 109 -15.35 17.99 10.03
N ASN A 110 -14.29 17.91 9.22
CA ASN A 110 -13.26 18.95 9.06
C ASN A 110 -12.44 19.26 10.33
N GLN A 111 -12.41 18.34 11.30
CA GLN A 111 -11.59 18.42 12.53
C GLN A 111 -10.28 17.64 12.33
N SER A 112 -9.42 18.13 11.42
CA SER A 112 -8.24 17.38 10.95
C SER A 112 -7.22 17.06 12.06
N LEU A 113 -7.04 17.95 13.04
CA LEU A 113 -6.12 17.77 14.16
C LEU A 113 -6.61 16.70 15.15
N ASP A 114 -7.90 16.71 15.51
CA ASP A 114 -8.48 15.69 16.38
C ASP A 114 -8.53 14.32 15.72
N ALA A 115 -8.85 14.30 14.43
CA ALA A 115 -8.74 13.09 13.61
C ALA A 115 -7.32 12.52 13.63
N LEU A 116 -6.29 13.38 13.53
CA LEU A 116 -4.89 12.97 13.61
C LEU A 116 -4.51 12.42 14.98
N VAL A 117 -4.95 13.05 16.06
CA VAL A 117 -4.71 12.54 17.42
C VAL A 117 -5.32 11.15 17.61
N ALA A 118 -6.58 10.97 17.17
CA ALA A 118 -7.24 9.66 17.20
C ALA A 118 -6.50 8.61 16.37
N ALA A 119 -6.00 8.98 15.19
CA ALA A 119 -5.22 8.08 14.33
C ALA A 119 -3.87 7.69 14.94
N ILE A 120 -3.15 8.63 15.58
CA ILE A 120 -1.91 8.34 16.31
C ILE A 120 -2.20 7.40 17.49
N LYS A 121 -3.33 7.60 18.18
CA LYS A 121 -3.76 6.74 19.31
C LYS A 121 -4.01 5.31 18.84
N ALA A 122 -4.75 5.12 17.74
CA ALA A 122 -4.99 3.81 17.14
C ALA A 122 -3.67 3.13 16.70
N ALA A 123 -2.78 3.86 16.02
CA ALA A 123 -1.49 3.32 15.59
C ALA A 123 -0.58 2.91 16.76
N ARG A 124 -0.62 3.65 17.87
CA ARG A 124 0.13 3.30 19.09
C ARG A 124 -0.45 2.06 19.79
N GLN A 125 -1.77 1.96 19.88
CA GLN A 125 -2.43 0.77 20.43
C GLN A 125 -2.13 -0.48 19.58
N LEU A 126 -2.09 -0.34 18.25
CA LEU A 126 -1.72 -1.42 17.33
C LEU A 126 -0.28 -1.94 17.57
N GLN A 127 0.68 -1.05 17.82
CA GLN A 127 2.08 -1.45 18.11
C GLN A 127 2.23 -2.29 19.39
N ASN A 128 1.34 -2.10 20.36
CA ASN A 128 1.36 -2.87 21.60
C ASN A 128 0.81 -4.30 21.43
N LEU A 129 0.17 -4.61 20.29
CA LEU A 129 -0.37 -5.93 20.01
C LEU A 129 0.72 -6.84 19.42
N ARG A 130 1.06 -7.92 20.14
CA ARG A 130 2.13 -8.87 19.76
C ARG A 130 1.80 -9.74 18.53
N LYS A 131 0.52 -9.87 18.18
CA LYS A 131 0.02 -10.58 17.00
C LYS A 131 -1.16 -9.79 16.44
N VAL A 132 -1.01 -9.27 15.23
CA VAL A 132 -1.95 -8.32 14.63
C VAL A 132 -2.59 -8.96 13.41
N ASP A 133 -3.90 -8.76 13.24
CA ASP A 133 -4.60 -9.09 11.99
C ASP A 133 -4.10 -8.16 10.88
N SER A 134 -3.65 -8.75 9.77
CA SER A 134 -3.13 -8.01 8.62
C SER A 134 -4.11 -6.96 8.08
N ASN A 135 -5.42 -7.24 8.10
CA ASN A 135 -6.43 -6.30 7.61
C ASN A 135 -6.58 -5.09 8.53
N LEU A 136 -6.60 -5.32 9.84
CA LEU A 136 -6.69 -4.26 10.85
C LEU A 136 -5.46 -3.36 10.84
N ALA A 137 -4.27 -3.94 10.61
CA ALA A 137 -3.04 -3.18 10.47
C ALA A 137 -3.06 -2.25 9.25
N ILE A 138 -3.62 -2.72 8.13
CA ILE A 138 -3.78 -1.92 6.91
C ILE A 138 -4.75 -0.77 7.16
N GLU A 139 -5.89 -1.03 7.80
CA GLU A 139 -6.92 -0.04 8.09
C GLU A 139 -6.40 1.11 8.98
N VAL A 140 -5.74 0.79 10.10
CA VAL A 140 -5.11 1.78 10.99
C VAL A 140 -4.05 2.59 10.24
N LYS A 141 -3.25 1.95 9.39
CA LYS A 141 -2.23 2.63 8.61
C LYS A 141 -2.85 3.58 7.58
N GLN A 142 -3.93 3.18 6.93
CA GLN A 142 -4.66 4.03 5.98
C GLN A 142 -5.27 5.25 6.67
N ILE A 143 -5.85 5.09 7.86
CA ILE A 143 -6.43 6.19 8.62
C ILE A 143 -5.34 7.14 9.13
N LEU A 144 -4.21 6.61 9.62
CA LEU A 144 -3.06 7.45 9.96
C LEU A 144 -2.53 8.20 8.72
N GLN A 145 -2.50 7.59 7.55
CA GLN A 145 -2.13 8.28 6.30
C GLN A 145 -3.13 9.37 5.94
N LYS A 146 -4.42 9.09 6.02
CA LYS A 146 -5.52 10.01 5.71
C LYS A 146 -5.54 11.20 6.67
N ALA A 147 -5.34 10.96 7.97
CA ALA A 147 -5.28 12.04 8.95
C ALA A 147 -3.95 12.83 8.86
N SER A 148 -2.85 12.17 8.50
CA SER A 148 -1.53 12.78 8.25
C SER A 148 -1.44 13.45 6.87
N TYR A 149 -2.54 13.50 6.11
CA TYR A 149 -2.60 14.05 4.76
C TYR A 149 -2.06 15.50 4.68
N GLN A 150 -2.38 16.36 5.66
CA GLN A 150 -1.83 17.72 5.78
C GLN A 150 -0.32 17.74 6.04
N ALA A 151 0.26 16.65 6.56
CA ALA A 151 1.68 16.52 6.83
C ALA A 151 2.47 15.89 5.66
N ILE A 152 1.78 15.23 4.72
CA ILE A 152 2.36 14.63 3.49
C ILE A 152 2.33 15.60 2.32
N GLU A 153 1.25 16.37 2.19
CA GLU A 153 1.13 17.46 1.24
C GLU A 153 2.20 18.51 1.54
N ARG A 154 3.13 18.73 0.60
CA ARG A 154 4.17 19.74 0.78
C ARG A 154 3.61 21.13 0.49
N ASN A 155 2.79 21.22 -0.55
CA ASN A 155 2.22 22.49 -0.99
C ASN A 155 1.03 22.30 -1.93
N ARG A 156 0.16 23.32 -1.94
CA ARG A 156 -1.05 23.41 -2.76
C ARG A 156 -1.08 24.71 -3.51
N PHE A 157 -1.11 24.64 -4.83
CA PHE A 157 -1.14 25.82 -5.67
C PHE A 157 -2.60 26.07 -6.04
N SER A 158 -3.24 26.95 -5.27
CA SER A 158 -4.61 27.39 -5.53
C SER A 158 -4.56 28.68 -6.34
N GLY A 159 -5.24 28.71 -7.48
CA GLY A 159 -5.32 29.93 -8.29
C GLY A 159 -5.92 29.75 -9.69
N HIS A 160 -6.02 28.52 -10.20
CA HIS A 160 -6.84 28.25 -11.38
C HIS A 160 -8.33 28.32 -11.04
N ARG A 161 -9.15 28.75 -12.00
CA ARG A 161 -10.60 28.92 -11.83
C ARG A 161 -11.41 27.70 -12.28
N ASP A 162 -10.76 26.77 -12.97
CA ASP A 162 -11.36 25.56 -13.53
C ASP A 162 -10.35 24.40 -13.56
N ARG A 163 -10.77 23.22 -14.02
CA ARG A 163 -10.02 21.95 -14.06
C ARG A 163 -8.62 22.15 -14.66
N VAL A 164 -7.61 21.48 -14.10
CA VAL A 164 -6.24 21.52 -14.61
C VAL A 164 -5.96 20.20 -15.34
N TYR A 165 -5.58 20.28 -16.61
CA TYR A 165 -5.40 19.11 -17.48
C TYR A 165 -3.94 18.73 -17.69
N GLY A 166 -3.08 19.73 -17.90
CA GLY A 166 -1.69 19.51 -18.26
C GLY A 166 -0.75 20.01 -17.17
N ILE A 167 0.31 19.25 -16.90
CA ILE A 167 1.38 19.66 -16.01
C ILE A 167 2.77 19.42 -16.64
N ALA A 168 3.69 20.32 -16.36
CA ALA A 168 5.10 20.12 -16.63
C ALA A 168 5.95 20.58 -15.44
N ILE A 169 6.97 19.80 -15.12
CA ILE A 169 8.00 20.13 -14.13
C ILE A 169 9.26 20.51 -14.90
N SER A 170 9.92 21.59 -14.50
CA SER A 170 11.21 21.96 -15.11
C SER A 170 12.27 20.86 -14.90
N PRO A 171 13.23 20.66 -15.81
CA PRO A 171 14.31 19.70 -15.61
C PRO A 171 15.15 19.92 -14.34
N ASP A 172 15.29 21.16 -13.86
CA ASP A 172 15.92 21.46 -12.56
C ASP A 172 14.98 21.22 -11.36
N GLY A 173 13.72 20.86 -11.66
CA GLY A 173 12.64 20.59 -10.74
C GLY A 173 12.07 21.80 -10.01
N LYS A 174 12.65 23.01 -10.15
CA LYS A 174 12.34 24.19 -9.31
C LYS A 174 11.02 24.87 -9.64
N ILE A 175 10.47 24.60 -10.82
CA ILE A 175 9.32 25.30 -11.37
C ILE A 175 8.31 24.27 -11.84
N VAL A 176 7.04 24.59 -11.67
CA VAL A 176 5.92 23.82 -12.20
C VAL A 176 5.10 24.74 -13.11
N ALA A 177 4.72 24.24 -14.28
CA ALA A 177 3.76 24.89 -15.17
C ALA A 177 2.48 24.06 -15.23
N SER A 178 1.33 24.71 -15.19
CA SER A 178 0.01 24.07 -15.23
C SER A 178 -0.90 24.71 -16.27
N GLY A 179 -1.58 23.89 -17.06
CA GLY A 179 -2.55 24.31 -18.08
C GLY A 179 -3.97 23.93 -17.68
N SER A 180 -4.90 24.87 -17.76
CA SER A 180 -6.26 24.72 -17.24
C SER A 180 -7.36 24.99 -18.27
N ALA A 181 -8.53 24.43 -17.97
CA ALA A 181 -9.81 24.77 -18.59
C ALA A 181 -10.17 26.27 -18.47
N ASP A 182 -9.59 26.98 -17.51
CA ASP A 182 -9.76 28.43 -17.35
C ASP A 182 -9.04 29.26 -18.42
N ARG A 183 -8.43 28.59 -19.41
CA ARG A 183 -7.74 29.16 -20.57
C ARG A 183 -6.41 29.82 -20.23
N THR A 184 -5.91 29.63 -19.02
CA THR A 184 -4.61 30.16 -18.58
C THR A 184 -3.58 29.06 -18.42
N VAL A 185 -2.31 29.45 -18.52
CA VAL A 185 -1.20 28.67 -17.99
C VAL A 185 -0.65 29.41 -16.78
N LYS A 186 -0.33 28.70 -15.71
CA LYS A 186 0.29 29.31 -14.52
C LYS A 186 1.66 28.70 -14.27
N LEU A 187 2.60 29.56 -13.90
CA LEU A 187 3.95 29.18 -13.51
C LEU A 187 4.12 29.35 -12.00
N TRP A 188 4.64 28.33 -11.34
CA TRP A 188 4.72 28.27 -9.90
C TRP A 188 6.14 27.94 -9.45
N LYS A 189 6.57 28.54 -8.33
CA LYS A 189 7.70 28.02 -7.55
C LYS A 189 7.26 26.80 -6.75
N ARG A 190 8.22 25.96 -6.38
CA ARG A 190 8.03 24.82 -5.45
C ARG A 190 7.33 25.17 -4.13
N ASP A 191 7.44 26.42 -3.68
CA ASP A 191 6.90 26.91 -2.41
C ASP A 191 5.45 27.40 -2.49
N GLY A 192 4.77 27.24 -3.63
CA GLY A 192 3.38 27.69 -3.80
C GLY A 192 3.24 29.09 -4.34
N THR A 193 4.34 29.83 -4.45
CA THR A 193 4.30 31.17 -5.02
C THR A 193 3.96 31.09 -6.50
N LEU A 194 2.83 31.68 -6.88
CA LEU A 194 2.49 31.98 -8.26
C LEU A 194 3.52 33.00 -8.80
N LEU A 195 4.31 32.60 -9.79
CA LEU A 195 5.26 33.48 -10.46
C LEU A 195 4.55 34.33 -11.51
N THR A 196 3.78 33.66 -12.36
CA THR A 196 3.26 34.27 -13.59
C THR A 196 1.97 33.58 -14.00
N THR A 197 0.99 34.36 -14.46
CA THR A 197 -0.17 33.85 -15.19
C THR A 197 -0.02 34.25 -16.66
N PHE A 198 -0.05 33.26 -17.55
CA PHE A 198 -0.03 33.45 -18.98
C PHE A 198 -1.47 33.47 -19.49
N GLU A 199 -1.93 34.67 -19.86
CA GLU A 199 -3.24 34.92 -20.43
C GLU A 199 -3.12 35.16 -21.94
N GLY A 200 -4.05 34.60 -22.71
CA GLY A 200 -4.11 34.82 -24.17
C GLY A 200 -4.62 33.64 -25.00
N HIS A 201 -4.82 32.46 -24.40
CA HIS A 201 -5.58 31.39 -25.06
C HIS A 201 -7.09 31.67 -24.98
N ASN A 202 -7.82 31.27 -26.01
CA ASN A 202 -9.28 31.44 -26.12
C ASN A 202 -10.07 30.15 -25.82
N GLY A 203 -9.36 29.08 -25.43
CA GLY A 203 -9.92 27.77 -25.13
C GLY A 203 -9.11 27.07 -24.04
N ARG A 204 -9.63 25.94 -23.56
CA ARG A 204 -8.95 25.15 -22.51
C ARG A 204 -7.53 24.79 -22.93
N VAL A 205 -6.57 24.98 -22.03
CA VAL A 205 -5.20 24.52 -22.22
C VAL A 205 -5.12 23.06 -21.77
N VAL A 206 -4.79 22.17 -22.71
CA VAL A 206 -4.82 20.72 -22.48
C VAL A 206 -3.43 20.16 -22.21
N SER A 207 -2.39 20.78 -22.77
CA SER A 207 -1.01 20.31 -22.65
C SER A 207 -0.06 21.48 -22.42
N VAL A 208 0.93 21.28 -21.55
CA VAL A 208 1.98 22.25 -21.24
C VAL A 208 3.31 21.52 -21.21
N ALA A 209 4.37 22.17 -21.69
CA ALA A 209 5.74 21.66 -21.65
C ALA A 209 6.72 22.79 -21.31
N ILE A 210 7.81 22.45 -20.60
CA ILE A 210 8.91 23.37 -20.27
C ILE A 210 10.16 22.92 -21.04
N SER A 211 10.86 23.86 -21.68
CA SER A 211 12.09 23.58 -22.41
C SER A 211 13.24 23.16 -21.49
N GLY A 212 14.22 22.43 -22.05
CA GLY A 212 15.41 21.94 -21.32
C GLY A 212 16.18 23.02 -20.55
N ASP A 213 16.22 24.24 -21.11
CA ASP A 213 16.90 25.42 -20.55
C ASP A 213 16.02 26.26 -19.60
N ASN A 214 14.80 25.81 -19.32
CA ASN A 214 13.77 26.49 -18.52
C ASN A 214 13.32 27.86 -19.05
N GLN A 215 13.66 28.25 -20.27
CA GLN A 215 13.34 29.61 -20.75
C GLN A 215 11.99 29.72 -21.44
N ILE A 216 11.51 28.62 -22.05
CA ILE A 216 10.26 28.60 -22.79
C ILE A 216 9.26 27.65 -22.14
N ILE A 217 8.04 28.15 -22.01
CA ILE A 217 6.86 27.36 -21.73
C ILE A 217 6.06 27.26 -23.03
N ALA A 218 5.75 26.05 -23.46
CA ALA A 218 4.85 25.81 -24.58
C ALA A 218 3.49 25.33 -24.07
N SER A 219 2.42 25.86 -24.65
CA SER A 219 1.05 25.48 -24.27
C SER A 219 0.20 25.17 -25.50
N GLY A 220 -0.42 23.98 -25.50
CA GLY A 220 -1.37 23.55 -26.53
C GLY A 220 -2.81 23.68 -26.04
N SER A 221 -3.66 24.29 -26.84
CA SER A 221 -5.03 24.62 -26.46
C SER A 221 -6.08 24.11 -27.45
N ALA A 222 -7.29 23.91 -26.94
CA ALA A 222 -8.49 23.67 -27.74
C ALA A 222 -8.86 24.85 -28.66
N ASP A 223 -8.25 26.03 -28.48
CA ASP A 223 -8.37 27.15 -29.42
C ASP A 223 -7.59 26.97 -30.73
N ARG A 224 -7.00 25.78 -30.94
CA ARG A 224 -6.28 25.37 -32.14
C ARG A 224 -4.88 25.98 -32.28
N THR A 225 -4.40 26.68 -31.26
CA THR A 225 -3.07 27.30 -31.26
C THR A 225 -2.12 26.64 -30.28
N ILE A 226 -0.83 26.77 -30.56
CA ILE A 226 0.22 26.62 -29.55
C ILE A 226 0.78 28.00 -29.24
N LYS A 227 1.03 28.30 -27.97
CA LYS A 227 1.68 29.56 -27.58
C LYS A 227 3.00 29.28 -26.88
N PHE A 228 4.01 30.08 -27.20
CA PHE A 228 5.30 30.10 -26.52
C PHE A 228 5.39 31.31 -25.62
N TRP A 229 5.78 31.07 -24.39
CA TRP A 229 5.87 32.08 -23.36
C TRP A 229 7.28 32.11 -22.81
N ARG A 230 7.78 33.31 -22.53
CA ARG A 230 8.90 33.47 -21.61
C ARG A 230 8.35 33.41 -20.19
N ARG A 231 9.17 32.98 -19.23
CA ARG A 231 8.80 32.90 -17.81
C ARG A 231 8.20 34.17 -17.20
N ASP A 232 8.53 35.34 -17.73
CA ASP A 232 8.06 36.65 -17.25
C ASP A 232 6.59 36.96 -17.63
N GLY A 233 5.95 36.12 -18.46
CA GLY A 233 4.59 36.35 -18.94
C GLY A 233 4.52 36.72 -20.40
N THR A 234 5.65 37.10 -20.99
CA THR A 234 5.70 37.58 -22.37
C THR A 234 5.34 36.46 -23.33
N LEU A 235 4.28 36.68 -24.10
CA LEU A 235 3.96 35.86 -25.27
C LEU A 235 5.04 36.10 -26.34
N LEU A 236 5.88 35.10 -26.59
CA LEU A 236 6.93 35.17 -27.60
C LEU A 236 6.32 35.00 -28.99
N THR A 237 5.48 33.98 -29.15
CA THR A 237 4.91 33.60 -30.44
C THR A 237 3.59 32.85 -30.24
N THR A 238 2.65 33.07 -31.15
CA THR A 238 1.48 32.20 -31.34
C THR A 238 1.66 31.38 -32.62
N LEU A 239 1.75 30.07 -32.47
CA LEU A 239 1.83 29.12 -33.57
C LEU A 239 0.44 28.86 -34.12
N ASN A 240 0.14 29.55 -35.20
CA ASN A 240 -1.07 29.34 -35.99
C ASN A 240 -0.78 28.32 -37.09
N GLY A 241 -1.70 27.37 -37.29
CA GLY A 241 -1.56 26.42 -38.40
C GLY A 241 -2.37 25.13 -38.24
N HIS A 242 -2.74 24.77 -37.02
CA HIS A 242 -3.70 23.70 -36.80
C HIS A 242 -5.14 24.19 -37.04
N THR A 243 -5.99 23.31 -37.58
CA THR A 243 -7.41 23.61 -37.85
C THR A 243 -8.36 22.98 -36.82
N GLY A 244 -7.82 22.21 -35.87
CA GLY A 244 -8.50 21.55 -34.75
C GLY A 244 -7.76 21.77 -33.44
N GLY A 245 -8.37 21.38 -32.32
CA GLY A 245 -7.79 21.57 -30.99
C GLY A 245 -6.46 20.82 -30.82
N VAL A 246 -5.49 21.44 -30.15
CA VAL A 246 -4.19 20.83 -29.88
C VAL A 246 -4.28 19.97 -28.62
N ASN A 247 -4.11 18.66 -28.76
CA ASN A 247 -4.25 17.69 -27.66
C ASN A 247 -2.95 17.50 -26.87
N ALA A 248 -1.80 17.55 -27.54
CA ALA A 248 -0.50 17.31 -26.91
C ALA A 248 0.59 18.16 -27.55
N VAL A 249 1.53 18.62 -26.72
CA VAL A 249 2.75 19.32 -27.13
C VAL A 249 3.95 18.65 -26.47
N ALA A 250 4.99 18.37 -27.25
CA ALA A 250 6.25 17.83 -26.76
C ALA A 250 7.40 18.74 -27.20
N ILE A 251 8.34 19.00 -26.29
CA ILE A 251 9.57 19.74 -26.58
C ILE A 251 10.74 18.74 -26.59
N GLY A 252 11.61 18.83 -27.60
CA GLY A 252 12.83 18.03 -27.67
C GLY A 252 13.78 18.33 -26.51
N ARG A 253 14.65 17.39 -26.15
CA ARG A 253 15.61 17.58 -25.04
C ARG A 253 16.53 18.77 -25.24
N ASP A 254 16.89 19.06 -26.49
CA ASP A 254 17.71 20.23 -26.87
C ASP A 254 16.93 21.55 -26.84
N GLY A 255 15.60 21.51 -26.66
CA GLY A 255 14.71 22.66 -26.68
C GLY A 255 14.57 23.34 -28.04
N THR A 256 15.12 22.76 -29.12
CA THR A 256 15.14 23.39 -30.44
C THR A 256 13.87 23.09 -31.25
N LEU A 257 13.32 21.89 -31.01
CA LEU A 257 12.16 21.37 -31.72
C LEU A 257 10.96 21.22 -30.79
N ILE A 258 9.79 21.54 -31.34
CA ILE A 258 8.50 21.35 -30.69
C ILE A 258 7.59 20.57 -31.63
N ALA A 259 6.99 19.49 -31.14
CA ALA A 259 6.00 18.73 -31.87
C ALA A 259 4.61 18.93 -31.26
N SER A 260 3.60 19.11 -32.09
CA SER A 260 2.20 19.26 -31.65
C SER A 260 1.28 18.28 -32.35
N ALA A 261 0.39 17.65 -31.58
CA ALA A 261 -0.65 16.74 -32.07
C ALA A 261 -2.04 17.37 -31.93
N SER A 262 -2.86 17.24 -32.96
CA SER A 262 -4.12 17.95 -33.08
C SER A 262 -5.30 17.08 -33.50
N GLU A 263 -6.51 17.54 -33.17
CA GLU A 263 -7.78 17.02 -33.66
C GLU A 263 -7.93 17.16 -35.19
N ASP A 264 -7.14 18.01 -35.84
CA ASP A 264 -7.10 18.12 -37.31
C ASP A 264 -6.40 16.97 -38.03
N LYS A 265 -6.05 15.90 -37.30
CA LYS A 265 -5.43 14.67 -37.82
C LYS A 265 -3.98 14.86 -38.27
N THR A 266 -3.34 15.97 -37.93
CA THR A 266 -1.94 16.23 -38.26
C THR A 266 -1.07 16.31 -37.02
N VAL A 267 0.22 16.06 -37.23
CA VAL A 267 1.28 16.51 -36.33
C VAL A 267 2.03 17.64 -37.02
N LYS A 268 2.45 18.66 -36.27
CA LYS A 268 3.30 19.73 -36.80
C LYS A 268 4.60 19.80 -36.03
N LEU A 269 5.70 20.02 -36.75
CA LEU A 269 7.02 20.28 -36.17
C LEU A 269 7.32 21.77 -36.29
N TRP A 270 7.77 22.36 -35.19
CA TRP A 270 8.06 23.77 -35.10
C TRP A 270 9.47 23.97 -34.59
N LYS A 271 10.13 25.01 -35.08
CA LYS A 271 11.29 25.59 -34.42
C LYS A 271 10.86 26.41 -33.22
N ARG A 272 11.81 26.61 -32.32
CA ARG A 272 11.67 27.47 -31.14
C ARG A 272 11.27 28.93 -31.47
N ASP A 273 11.66 29.45 -32.63
CA ASP A 273 11.27 30.79 -33.11
C ASP A 273 9.81 30.85 -33.61
N GLY A 274 9.17 29.69 -33.74
CA GLY A 274 7.81 29.51 -34.22
C GLY A 274 7.65 29.19 -35.69
N THR A 275 8.76 29.05 -36.41
CA THR A 275 8.74 28.61 -37.79
C THR A 275 8.17 27.19 -37.87
N LEU A 276 7.11 27.01 -38.66
CA LEU A 276 6.61 25.69 -39.02
C LEU A 276 7.65 25.01 -39.93
N LEU A 277 8.25 23.93 -39.45
CA LEU A 277 9.19 23.13 -40.23
C LEU A 277 8.45 22.20 -41.16
N ASP A 278 7.48 21.46 -40.62
CA ASP A 278 6.75 20.47 -41.39
C ASP A 278 5.35 20.18 -40.83
N THR A 279 4.47 19.68 -41.68
CA THR A 279 3.15 19.16 -41.32
C THR A 279 3.06 17.70 -41.75
N PHE A 280 3.13 16.81 -40.76
CA PHE A 280 3.00 15.37 -40.94
C PHE A 280 1.53 15.02 -41.20
N LYS A 281 1.20 14.87 -42.48
CA LYS A 281 -0.12 14.41 -42.95
C LYS A 281 -0.07 12.90 -43.17
N GLY A 282 -1.06 12.19 -42.66
CA GLY A 282 -1.19 10.76 -42.92
C GLY A 282 -2.04 10.00 -41.91
N HIS A 283 -2.33 10.58 -40.75
CA HIS A 283 -3.39 10.06 -39.88
C HIS A 283 -4.77 10.38 -40.45
N THR A 284 -5.75 9.50 -40.25
CA THR A 284 -7.12 9.66 -40.78
C THR A 284 -8.14 10.13 -39.74
N ALA A 285 -7.71 10.19 -38.47
CA ALA A 285 -8.48 10.70 -37.34
C ALA A 285 -7.58 11.49 -36.36
N ALA A 286 -8.19 12.06 -35.30
CA ALA A 286 -7.52 12.95 -34.36
C ALA A 286 -6.28 12.34 -33.72
N VAL A 287 -5.18 13.10 -33.68
CA VAL A 287 -3.95 12.69 -33.01
C VAL A 287 -4.06 13.08 -31.53
N LYS A 288 -3.92 12.08 -30.65
CA LYS A 288 -4.15 12.22 -29.20
C LYS A 288 -2.86 12.39 -28.40
N ALA A 289 -1.75 11.81 -28.84
CA ALA A 289 -0.46 11.96 -28.18
C ALA A 289 0.67 12.10 -29.20
N VAL A 290 1.73 12.80 -28.80
CA VAL A 290 2.97 12.95 -29.55
C VAL A 290 4.16 12.80 -28.60
N ALA A 291 5.20 12.12 -29.06
CA ALA A 291 6.46 11.97 -28.35
C ALA A 291 7.63 12.24 -29.29
N LEU A 292 8.72 12.78 -28.74
CA LEU A 292 10.00 12.96 -29.42
C LEU A 292 11.00 11.97 -28.84
N SER A 293 11.82 11.36 -29.70
CA SER A 293 12.96 10.57 -29.25
C SER A 293 14.00 11.44 -28.54
N ASN A 294 14.87 10.81 -27.75
CA ASN A 294 15.88 11.54 -26.98
C ASN A 294 16.91 12.28 -27.85
N ASP A 295 17.17 11.78 -29.06
CA ASP A 295 18.01 12.43 -30.09
C ASP A 295 17.21 13.45 -30.94
N GLY A 296 15.90 13.55 -30.70
CA GLY A 296 14.92 14.37 -31.42
C GLY A 296 14.73 13.99 -32.89
N GLN A 297 15.36 12.93 -33.41
CA GLN A 297 15.30 12.56 -34.83
C GLN A 297 13.99 11.90 -35.23
N LEU A 298 13.31 11.28 -34.26
CA LEU A 298 12.09 10.54 -34.46
C LEU A 298 10.93 11.26 -33.77
N ILE A 299 9.86 11.48 -34.52
CA ILE A 299 8.57 11.93 -34.01
C ILE A 299 7.62 10.74 -34.01
N ILE A 300 6.93 10.52 -32.91
CA ILE A 300 5.99 9.41 -32.74
C ILE A 300 4.62 9.98 -32.42
N SER A 301 3.60 9.55 -33.16
CA SER A 301 2.24 10.06 -33.00
C SER A 301 1.23 8.93 -32.84
N ALA A 302 0.34 9.05 -31.86
CA ALA A 302 -0.74 8.11 -31.59
C ALA A 302 -2.10 8.74 -31.90
N SER A 303 -2.96 7.99 -32.61
CA SER A 303 -4.19 8.53 -33.17
C SER A 303 -5.42 7.66 -32.91
N GLU A 304 -6.58 8.30 -32.95
CA GLU A 304 -7.90 7.67 -33.02
C GLU A 304 -8.08 6.76 -34.23
N ASP A 305 -7.23 6.88 -35.25
CA ASP A 305 -7.26 6.02 -36.44
C ASP A 305 -6.70 4.62 -36.21
N LYS A 306 -6.43 4.27 -34.95
CA LYS A 306 -5.95 2.96 -34.49
C LYS A 306 -4.49 2.69 -34.84
N THR A 307 -3.74 3.70 -35.28
CA THR A 307 -2.33 3.55 -35.64
C THR A 307 -1.43 4.43 -34.78
N VAL A 308 -0.17 4.00 -34.67
CA VAL A 308 0.95 4.85 -34.29
C VAL A 308 1.81 5.09 -35.52
N LYS A 309 2.25 6.32 -35.76
CA LYS A 309 3.11 6.66 -36.89
C LYS A 309 4.45 7.21 -36.42
N LEU A 310 5.49 6.83 -37.16
CA LEU A 310 6.88 7.21 -36.93
C LEU A 310 7.32 8.11 -38.06
N TRP A 311 7.86 9.27 -37.74
CA TRP A 311 8.24 10.29 -38.72
C TRP A 311 9.68 10.72 -38.49
N LYS A 312 10.39 10.99 -39.59
CA LYS A 312 11.62 11.80 -39.56
C LYS A 312 11.26 13.27 -39.39
N ARG A 313 12.24 14.09 -39.02
CA ARG A 313 12.09 15.56 -38.93
C ARG A 313 11.67 16.23 -40.24
N ASP A 314 11.97 15.60 -41.38
CA ASP A 314 11.74 16.12 -42.74
C ASP A 314 10.35 15.78 -43.32
N GLY A 315 9.40 15.39 -42.46
CA GLY A 315 8.05 15.03 -42.91
C GLY A 315 7.91 13.55 -43.31
N THR A 316 9.01 12.84 -43.54
CA THR A 316 8.96 11.47 -44.08
C THR A 316 8.36 10.51 -43.08
N LEU A 317 7.27 9.84 -43.49
CA LEU A 317 6.69 8.73 -42.76
C LEU A 317 7.62 7.51 -42.86
N LEU A 318 8.28 7.18 -41.76
CA LEU A 318 9.14 6.00 -41.66
C LEU A 318 8.32 4.71 -41.54
N ASN A 319 7.29 4.75 -40.70
CA ASN A 319 6.49 3.57 -40.44
C ASN A 319 5.09 3.90 -39.95
N THR A 320 4.16 2.99 -40.21
CA THR A 320 2.83 2.98 -39.59
C THR A 320 2.67 1.66 -38.83
N LEU A 321 2.68 1.76 -37.50
CA LEU A 321 2.45 0.65 -36.58
C LEU A 321 0.97 0.31 -36.62
N LYS A 322 0.61 -0.69 -37.42
CA LYS A 322 -0.76 -1.23 -37.55
C LYS A 322 -0.89 -2.47 -36.68
N GLY A 323 -1.95 -2.53 -35.89
CA GLY A 323 -2.26 -3.72 -35.10
C GLY A 323 -3.21 -3.48 -33.93
N HIS A 324 -3.44 -2.24 -33.53
CA HIS A 324 -4.55 -1.90 -32.63
C HIS A 324 -5.89 -1.93 -33.38
N THR A 325 -6.97 -2.31 -32.68
CA THR A 325 -8.32 -2.42 -33.26
C THR A 325 -9.24 -1.24 -32.88
N ALA A 326 -8.80 -0.38 -31.97
CA ALA A 326 -9.44 0.86 -31.57
C ALA A 326 -8.41 2.00 -31.39
N GLY A 327 -8.88 3.21 -31.10
CA GLY A 327 -8.06 4.42 -31.06
C GLY A 327 -6.95 4.37 -30.01
N VAL A 328 -5.75 4.79 -30.41
CA VAL A 328 -4.56 4.82 -29.56
C VAL A 328 -4.56 6.11 -28.75
N ARG A 329 -4.42 6.00 -27.42
CA ARG A 329 -4.53 7.12 -26.47
C ARG A 329 -3.18 7.62 -26.00
N ALA A 330 -2.24 6.71 -25.76
CA ALA A 330 -0.94 7.04 -25.20
C ALA A 330 0.18 6.35 -25.96
N VAL A 331 1.35 6.99 -25.98
CA VAL A 331 2.57 6.46 -26.57
C VAL A 331 3.78 6.89 -25.76
N ALA A 332 4.74 5.98 -25.61
CA ALA A 332 6.02 6.21 -24.96
C ALA A 332 7.15 5.55 -25.76
N ILE A 333 8.36 6.09 -25.65
CA ILE A 333 9.59 5.55 -26.26
C ILE A 333 10.64 5.34 -25.18
N SER A 334 11.37 4.22 -25.26
CA SER A 334 12.50 3.92 -24.38
C SER A 334 13.65 4.90 -24.58
N ALA A 335 14.51 5.06 -23.56
CA ALA A 335 15.56 6.06 -23.60
C ALA A 335 16.63 5.81 -24.68
N ASP A 336 16.82 4.55 -25.06
CA ASP A 336 17.71 4.08 -26.14
C ASP A 336 17.06 4.13 -27.54
N ASN A 337 15.82 4.62 -27.63
CA ASN A 337 15.01 4.72 -28.85
C ASN A 337 14.73 3.38 -29.57
N THR A 338 14.83 2.24 -28.87
CA THR A 338 14.63 0.90 -29.48
C THR A 338 13.21 0.37 -29.35
N LEU A 339 12.53 0.70 -28.25
CA LEU A 339 11.23 0.17 -27.88
C LEU A 339 10.18 1.29 -27.85
N ILE A 340 9.08 1.08 -28.57
CA ILE A 340 7.91 1.95 -28.55
C ILE A 340 6.77 1.20 -27.88
N VAL A 341 6.07 1.87 -26.97
CA VAL A 341 4.94 1.32 -26.22
C VAL A 341 3.71 2.15 -26.53
N SER A 342 2.60 1.50 -26.89
CA SER A 342 1.32 2.17 -27.16
C SER A 342 0.18 1.57 -26.36
N GLY A 343 -0.66 2.43 -25.77
CA GLY A 343 -1.89 2.07 -25.06
C GLY A 343 -3.12 2.50 -25.83
N SER A 344 -4.13 1.63 -25.93
CA SER A 344 -5.28 1.82 -26.80
C SER A 344 -6.61 1.51 -26.12
N ARG A 345 -7.69 2.03 -26.72
CA ARG A 345 -9.08 1.72 -26.40
C ARG A 345 -9.50 0.29 -26.77
N ASP A 346 -8.61 -0.50 -27.36
CA ASP A 346 -8.83 -1.93 -27.60
C ASP A 346 -8.44 -2.80 -26.40
N ASN A 347 -8.19 -2.17 -25.25
CA ASN A 347 -7.82 -2.78 -23.99
C ASN A 347 -6.42 -3.41 -24.01
N THR A 348 -5.60 -3.13 -25.03
CA THR A 348 -4.25 -3.69 -25.14
C THR A 348 -3.17 -2.63 -25.03
N VAL A 349 -2.01 -3.09 -24.55
CA VAL A 349 -0.73 -2.39 -24.73
C VAL A 349 0.09 -3.15 -25.76
N LYS A 350 0.71 -2.45 -26.70
CA LYS A 350 1.57 -3.07 -27.72
C LYS A 350 2.98 -2.52 -27.65
N LEU A 351 3.94 -3.42 -27.82
CA LEU A 351 5.36 -3.14 -27.85
C LEU A 351 5.86 -3.30 -29.29
N TRP A 352 6.60 -2.32 -29.77
CA TRP A 352 7.02 -2.24 -31.17
C TRP A 352 8.49 -1.92 -31.28
N ARG A 353 9.12 -2.42 -32.33
CA ARG A 353 10.39 -1.88 -32.84
C ARG A 353 10.13 -0.71 -33.77
N LYS A 354 11.14 0.15 -33.92
CA LYS A 354 11.14 1.28 -34.87
C LYS A 354 10.93 0.86 -36.34
N ASP A 355 11.26 -0.39 -36.68
CA ASP A 355 11.08 -0.98 -38.01
C ASP A 355 9.63 -1.38 -38.32
N GLY A 356 8.69 -1.15 -37.39
CA GLY A 356 7.28 -1.49 -37.58
C GLY A 356 6.87 -2.83 -36.98
N THR A 357 7.84 -3.65 -36.57
CA THR A 357 7.57 -4.97 -36.04
C THR A 357 6.84 -4.87 -34.71
N LEU A 358 5.66 -5.47 -34.65
CA LEU A 358 4.96 -5.75 -33.40
C LEU A 358 5.72 -6.85 -32.67
N LEU A 359 6.31 -6.53 -31.52
CA LEU A 359 7.03 -7.47 -30.68
C LEU A 359 6.04 -8.30 -29.87
N ILE A 360 5.20 -7.60 -29.09
CA ILE A 360 4.34 -8.21 -28.07
C ILE A 360 3.02 -7.44 -28.01
N THR A 361 1.91 -8.17 -27.82
CA THR A 361 0.62 -7.60 -27.43
C THR A 361 0.26 -8.06 -26.03
N LEU A 362 0.11 -7.10 -25.12
CA LEU A 362 -0.27 -7.30 -23.73
C LEU A 362 -1.80 -7.18 -23.61
N ARG A 363 -2.49 -8.28 -23.32
CA ARG A 363 -3.97 -8.41 -23.41
C ARG A 363 -4.69 -8.52 -22.06
N GLU A 364 -4.00 -8.24 -20.97
CA GLU A 364 -4.52 -8.54 -19.62
C GLU A 364 -5.46 -7.47 -19.08
N HIS A 365 -5.55 -6.29 -19.71
CA HIS A 365 -6.52 -5.27 -19.33
C HIS A 365 -7.90 -5.61 -19.90
N SER A 366 -8.96 -5.40 -19.11
CA SER A 366 -10.34 -5.70 -19.51
C SER A 366 -11.09 -4.49 -20.07
N ALA A 367 -10.46 -3.32 -20.08
CA ALA A 367 -11.05 -2.06 -20.54
C ALA A 367 -9.96 -1.12 -21.12
N PRO A 368 -10.33 0.04 -21.70
CA PRO A 368 -9.41 0.93 -22.40
C PRO A 368 -8.17 1.36 -21.61
N VAL A 369 -7.01 1.35 -22.27
CA VAL A 369 -5.75 1.84 -21.69
C VAL A 369 -5.58 3.33 -22.03
N TYR A 370 -5.54 4.18 -21.00
CA TYR A 370 -5.41 5.64 -21.14
C TYR A 370 -3.98 6.14 -20.99
N GLY A 371 -3.15 5.50 -20.17
CA GLY A 371 -1.79 5.91 -19.88
C GLY A 371 -0.80 4.76 -20.04
N VAL A 372 0.38 5.07 -20.58
CA VAL A 372 1.53 4.14 -20.61
C VAL A 372 2.80 4.89 -20.23
N ALA A 373 3.66 4.24 -19.47
CA ALA A 373 4.97 4.75 -19.10
C ALA A 373 6.02 3.64 -19.19
N ILE A 374 7.25 4.03 -19.54
CA ILE A 374 8.40 3.15 -19.63
C ILE A 374 9.50 3.66 -18.70
N SER A 375 10.19 2.75 -18.02
CA SER A 375 11.33 3.10 -17.17
C SER A 375 12.51 3.58 -18.02
N LEU A 376 13.40 4.37 -17.41
CA LEU A 376 14.54 4.96 -18.13
C LEU A 376 15.51 3.90 -18.67
N ASP A 377 15.62 2.76 -17.98
CA ASP A 377 16.40 1.60 -18.41
C ASP A 377 15.68 0.76 -19.49
N GLY A 378 14.43 1.07 -19.82
CA GLY A 378 13.62 0.35 -20.81
C GLY A 378 13.09 -1.01 -20.35
N ASN A 379 13.37 -1.43 -19.11
CA ASN A 379 13.06 -2.78 -18.64
C ASN A 379 11.63 -2.96 -18.13
N TRP A 380 10.99 -1.88 -17.67
CA TRP A 380 9.69 -1.92 -17.03
C TRP A 380 8.70 -1.03 -17.76
N ILE A 381 7.47 -1.53 -17.88
CA ILE A 381 6.36 -0.81 -18.49
C ILE A 381 5.22 -0.79 -17.49
N ALA A 382 4.61 0.38 -17.32
CA ALA A 382 3.40 0.55 -16.52
C ALA A 382 2.26 1.00 -17.44
N SER A 383 1.09 0.42 -17.26
CA SER A 383 -0.12 0.75 -18.03
C SER A 383 -1.29 1.06 -17.10
N ALA A 384 -2.00 2.15 -17.38
CA ALA A 384 -3.17 2.64 -16.64
C ALA A 384 -4.44 2.49 -17.48
N SER A 385 -5.48 1.93 -16.89
CA SER A 385 -6.69 1.50 -17.60
C SER A 385 -7.99 1.94 -16.92
N GLU A 386 -9.06 1.94 -17.72
CA GLU A 386 -10.48 2.05 -17.31
C GLU A 386 -10.94 0.88 -16.44
N ASP A 387 -10.19 -0.23 -16.41
CA ASP A 387 -10.52 -1.37 -15.55
C ASP A 387 -10.12 -1.17 -14.08
N ASN A 388 -9.78 0.06 -13.71
CA ASN A 388 -9.34 0.48 -12.38
C ASN A 388 -8.02 -0.16 -11.93
N THR A 389 -7.23 -0.71 -12.87
CA THR A 389 -5.94 -1.34 -12.55
C THR A 389 -4.75 -0.66 -13.23
N VAL A 390 -3.63 -0.65 -12.52
CA VAL A 390 -2.31 -0.48 -13.14
C VAL A 390 -1.70 -1.86 -13.34
N LYS A 391 -1.14 -2.13 -14.52
CA LYS A 391 -0.36 -3.35 -14.73
C LYS A 391 1.11 -3.01 -14.94
N ILE A 392 1.98 -3.78 -14.29
CA ILE A 392 3.43 -3.68 -14.40
C ILE A 392 3.92 -4.88 -15.19
N TRP A 393 4.67 -4.58 -16.24
CA TRP A 393 5.21 -5.54 -17.17
C TRP A 393 6.72 -5.39 -17.25
N ARG A 394 7.40 -6.49 -17.55
CA ARG A 394 8.75 -6.40 -18.10
C ARG A 394 8.66 -6.19 -19.61
N SER A 395 9.71 -5.64 -20.20
CA SER A 395 9.82 -5.44 -21.66
C SER A 395 9.74 -6.73 -22.49
N ASP A 396 9.95 -7.91 -21.89
CA ASP A 396 9.71 -9.22 -22.51
C ASP A 396 8.21 -9.62 -22.56
N GLY A 397 7.33 -8.78 -22.00
CA GLY A 397 5.89 -8.97 -21.99
C GLY A 397 5.36 -9.76 -20.80
N THR A 398 6.23 -10.19 -19.87
CA THR A 398 5.79 -10.86 -18.66
C THR A 398 5.00 -9.90 -17.76
N LEU A 399 3.77 -10.30 -17.40
CA LEU A 399 2.97 -9.59 -16.39
C LEU A 399 3.56 -9.91 -15.01
N LEU A 400 4.04 -8.88 -14.33
CA LEU A 400 4.65 -9.05 -13.01
C LEU A 400 3.63 -8.85 -11.91
N LYS A 401 2.85 -7.78 -12.02
CA LYS A 401 1.86 -7.36 -11.03
C LYS A 401 0.67 -6.67 -11.68
N THR A 402 -0.52 -6.95 -11.15
CA THR A 402 -1.70 -6.12 -11.36
C THR A 402 -2.01 -5.40 -10.05
N LEU A 403 -1.98 -4.09 -10.07
CA LEU A 403 -2.25 -3.21 -8.94
C LEU A 403 -3.74 -2.87 -8.95
N LYS A 404 -4.51 -3.52 -8.09
CA LYS A 404 -5.96 -3.35 -7.96
C LYS A 404 -6.26 -2.68 -6.63
N ASP A 405 -6.50 -1.38 -6.65
CA ASP A 405 -6.86 -0.62 -5.43
C ASP A 405 -7.61 0.68 -5.75
N HIS A 406 -7.44 1.25 -6.94
CA HIS A 406 -8.27 2.35 -7.41
C HIS A 406 -9.73 1.91 -7.56
N ARG A 407 -10.66 2.84 -7.30
CA ARG A 407 -12.11 2.59 -7.35
C ARG A 407 -12.75 3.02 -8.66
N ASP A 408 -12.02 3.77 -9.46
CA ASP A 408 -12.46 4.31 -10.74
C ASP A 408 -11.28 4.38 -11.72
N THR A 409 -11.57 4.82 -12.94
CA THR A 409 -10.66 4.83 -14.08
C THR A 409 -9.33 5.50 -13.77
N ILE A 410 -8.24 4.88 -14.18
CA ILE A 410 -6.90 5.46 -14.06
C ILE A 410 -6.57 6.17 -15.37
N ARG A 411 -6.37 7.49 -15.31
CA ARG A 411 -6.14 8.34 -16.49
C ARG A 411 -4.66 8.46 -16.85
N THR A 412 -3.79 8.41 -15.85
CA THR A 412 -2.35 8.65 -16.02
C THR A 412 -1.52 7.70 -15.17
N VAL A 413 -0.33 7.38 -15.66
CA VAL A 413 0.68 6.62 -14.93
C VAL A 413 2.06 7.19 -15.24
N ALA A 414 2.89 7.32 -14.22
CA ALA A 414 4.26 7.76 -14.34
C ALA A 414 5.18 6.80 -13.57
N ILE A 415 6.37 6.56 -14.13
CA ILE A 415 7.45 5.85 -13.45
C ILE A 415 8.50 6.89 -13.04
N SER A 416 8.96 6.81 -11.79
CA SER A 416 10.06 7.64 -11.29
C SER A 416 11.33 7.46 -12.13
N HIS A 417 12.16 8.51 -12.23
CA HIS A 417 13.39 8.49 -13.03
C HIS A 417 14.40 7.44 -12.55
N ASN A 418 14.41 7.10 -11.25
CA ASN A 418 15.24 6.02 -10.70
C ASN A 418 14.61 4.62 -10.85
N GLY A 419 13.41 4.52 -11.42
CA GLY A 419 12.68 3.27 -11.65
C GLY A 419 12.01 2.68 -10.40
N ASN A 420 12.17 3.23 -9.20
CA ASN A 420 11.79 2.54 -7.97
C ASN A 420 10.32 2.71 -7.54
N ALA A 421 9.68 3.75 -8.04
CA ALA A 421 8.30 4.10 -7.73
C ALA A 421 7.45 4.32 -8.98
N ILE A 422 6.16 4.01 -8.85
CA ILE A 422 5.11 4.26 -9.84
C ILE A 422 4.05 5.15 -9.19
N ALA A 423 3.59 6.16 -9.92
CA ALA A 423 2.44 6.98 -9.55
C ALA A 423 1.29 6.75 -10.52
N SER A 424 0.08 6.58 -9.99
CA SER A 424 -1.14 6.43 -10.77
C SER A 424 -2.17 7.45 -10.34
N GLY A 425 -2.74 8.19 -11.29
CA GLY A 425 -3.82 9.17 -11.05
C GLY A 425 -5.15 8.64 -11.57
N SER A 426 -6.18 8.66 -10.71
CA SER A 426 -7.51 8.11 -11.01
C SER A 426 -8.62 9.15 -10.88
N GLU A 427 -9.75 8.85 -11.53
CA GLU A 427 -11.01 9.55 -11.38
C GLU A 427 -11.66 9.36 -10.01
N ASP A 428 -11.19 8.40 -9.21
CA ASP A 428 -11.61 8.24 -7.81
C ASP A 428 -11.12 9.37 -6.89
N GLY A 429 -10.43 10.37 -7.45
CA GLY A 429 -9.88 11.50 -6.75
C GLY A 429 -8.61 11.18 -5.96
N THR A 430 -7.93 10.07 -6.26
CA THR A 430 -6.69 9.68 -5.58
C THR A 430 -5.51 9.52 -6.53
N ILE A 431 -4.31 9.81 -6.01
CA ILE A 431 -3.04 9.36 -6.56
C ILE A 431 -2.52 8.22 -5.69
N LYS A 432 -2.19 7.08 -6.29
CA LYS A 432 -1.57 5.98 -5.55
C LYS A 432 -0.11 5.85 -5.93
N LEU A 433 0.72 5.60 -4.91
CA LEU A 433 2.13 5.34 -5.08
C LEU A 433 2.47 3.90 -4.78
N TRP A 434 3.26 3.32 -5.66
CA TRP A 434 3.55 1.91 -5.66
C TRP A 434 5.05 1.69 -5.80
N LYS A 435 5.55 0.65 -5.14
CA LYS A 435 6.85 0.05 -5.51
C LYS A 435 6.66 -0.83 -6.75
N LEU A 436 7.72 -1.04 -7.52
CA LEU A 436 7.73 -1.99 -8.66
C LEU A 436 7.27 -3.40 -8.29
N ASN A 437 7.49 -3.84 -7.04
CA ASN A 437 7.04 -5.15 -6.56
C ASN A 437 5.51 -5.23 -6.34
N GLY A 438 4.78 -4.14 -6.59
CA GLY A 438 3.33 -4.00 -6.44
C GLY A 438 2.85 -3.64 -5.04
N THR A 439 3.76 -3.37 -4.10
CA THR A 439 3.37 -2.87 -2.78
C THR A 439 2.87 -1.43 -2.88
N LEU A 440 1.64 -1.19 -2.44
CA LEU A 440 1.12 0.17 -2.23
C LEU A 440 1.93 0.85 -1.11
N LEU A 441 2.60 1.93 -1.46
CA LEU A 441 3.36 2.78 -0.53
C LEU A 441 2.40 3.69 0.24
N THR A 442 1.58 4.43 -0.51
CA THR A 442 0.62 5.38 0.05
C THR A 442 -0.47 5.71 -0.96
N THR A 443 -1.61 6.16 -0.45
CA THR A 443 -2.68 6.80 -1.23
C THR A 443 -2.71 8.27 -0.86
N LEU A 444 -2.60 9.13 -1.85
CA LEU A 444 -2.68 10.58 -1.75
C LEU A 444 -4.06 10.99 -2.27
N ASN A 445 -4.84 11.71 -1.49
CA ASN A 445 -6.12 12.25 -1.94
C ASN A 445 -5.88 13.51 -2.81
N ASN A 446 -6.78 13.84 -3.71
CA ASN A 446 -6.76 15.06 -4.52
C ASN A 446 -7.99 15.93 -4.24
N ASP A 447 -8.39 16.03 -2.96
CA ASP A 447 -9.64 16.64 -2.51
C ASP A 447 -10.90 16.09 -3.23
N GLY A 448 -10.89 14.80 -3.59
CA GLY A 448 -12.01 14.12 -4.24
C GLY A 448 -12.25 14.47 -5.72
N GLY A 449 -11.43 15.32 -6.35
CA GLY A 449 -11.53 15.62 -7.78
C GLY A 449 -10.65 14.72 -8.64
N SER A 450 -11.16 14.26 -9.79
CA SER A 450 -10.45 13.36 -10.72
C SER A 450 -9.05 13.86 -11.05
N VAL A 451 -8.08 12.96 -11.04
CA VAL A 451 -6.67 13.27 -11.35
C VAL A 451 -6.43 13.03 -12.84
N TRP A 452 -6.11 14.10 -13.56
CA TRP A 452 -5.88 14.05 -15.01
C TRP A 452 -4.44 13.75 -15.37
N ASP A 453 -3.48 14.26 -14.58
CA ASP A 453 -2.07 14.06 -14.87
C ASP A 453 -1.20 14.01 -13.60
N VAL A 454 -0.09 13.27 -13.67
CA VAL A 454 0.85 13.05 -12.57
C VAL A 454 2.27 12.96 -13.13
N ALA A 455 3.22 13.66 -12.49
CA ALA A 455 4.61 13.69 -12.94
C ALA A 455 5.58 13.59 -11.76
N PHE A 456 6.68 12.85 -11.96
CA PHE A 456 7.81 12.85 -11.04
C PHE A 456 8.80 13.96 -11.40
N SER A 457 9.39 14.59 -10.40
CA SER A 457 10.56 15.44 -10.63
C SER A 457 11.76 14.60 -11.08
N SER A 458 12.65 15.19 -11.87
CA SER A 458 13.91 14.58 -12.33
C SER A 458 14.80 14.11 -11.17
N ASP A 459 14.81 14.86 -10.08
CA ASP A 459 15.54 14.55 -8.84
C ASP A 459 14.88 13.44 -7.98
N ASN A 460 13.72 12.91 -8.39
CA ASN A 460 12.92 11.93 -7.65
C ASN A 460 12.57 12.34 -6.21
N THR A 461 12.57 13.64 -5.90
CA THR A 461 12.21 14.12 -4.56
C THR A 461 10.72 14.44 -4.43
N GLN A 462 10.03 14.62 -5.56
CA GLN A 462 8.68 15.16 -5.60
C GLN A 462 7.81 14.48 -6.64
N ILE A 463 6.51 14.57 -6.39
CA ILE A 463 5.45 14.25 -7.34
C ILE A 463 4.55 15.45 -7.44
N VAL A 464 4.10 15.76 -8.63
CA VAL A 464 3.08 16.78 -8.84
C VAL A 464 1.88 16.19 -9.53
N SER A 465 0.70 16.53 -9.05
CA SER A 465 -0.58 16.06 -9.59
C SER A 465 -1.50 17.23 -9.91
N VAL A 466 -2.32 17.04 -10.94
CA VAL A 466 -3.34 18.00 -11.38
C VAL A 466 -4.65 17.30 -11.69
N GLY A 467 -5.76 18.01 -11.54
CA GLY A 467 -7.08 17.39 -11.68
C GLY A 467 -8.24 18.36 -11.69
N GLU A 468 -9.43 17.83 -11.39
CA GLU A 468 -10.68 18.61 -11.34
C GLU A 468 -10.77 19.56 -10.16
N ASN A 469 -9.96 19.35 -9.13
CA ASN A 469 -9.92 20.21 -7.94
C ASN A 469 -9.33 21.61 -8.19
N LYS A 470 -9.01 21.95 -9.45
CA LYS A 470 -8.52 23.27 -9.89
C LYS A 470 -7.18 23.67 -9.28
N LYS A 471 -6.48 22.72 -8.67
CA LYS A 471 -5.25 22.94 -7.93
C LYS A 471 -4.12 22.14 -8.56
N VAL A 472 -2.90 22.60 -8.30
CA VAL A 472 -1.70 21.82 -8.52
C VAL A 472 -1.15 21.42 -7.16
N THR A 473 -0.97 20.13 -6.91
CA THR A 473 -0.53 19.65 -5.58
C THR A 473 0.86 19.05 -5.68
N ILE A 474 1.79 19.53 -4.86
CA ILE A 474 3.15 18.99 -4.75
C ILE A 474 3.24 18.07 -3.52
N TRP A 475 3.69 16.86 -3.78
CA TRP A 475 3.92 15.81 -2.80
C TRP A 475 5.42 15.63 -2.59
N ASN A 476 5.86 15.54 -1.33
CA ASN A 476 7.26 15.27 -1.01
C ASN A 476 7.51 13.76 -0.96
N LEU A 477 8.14 13.21 -2.00
CA LEU A 477 8.41 11.78 -2.11
C LEU A 477 9.36 11.29 -1.02
N LYS A 478 10.36 12.08 -0.62
CA LYS A 478 11.27 11.70 0.47
C LYS A 478 10.49 11.48 1.76
N ASN A 479 9.63 12.43 2.12
CA ASN A 479 8.75 12.29 3.29
C ASN A 479 7.84 11.07 3.15
N ILE A 480 7.20 10.89 2.00
CA ILE A 480 6.31 9.76 1.73
C ILE A 480 7.02 8.40 1.88
N LEU A 481 8.26 8.29 1.39
CA LEU A 481 9.00 7.03 1.35
C LEU A 481 9.82 6.75 2.62
N SER A 482 10.26 7.79 3.34
CA SER A 482 11.23 7.67 4.44
C SER A 482 10.66 7.92 5.83
N LEU A 483 9.40 8.31 5.99
CA LEU A 483 8.85 8.58 7.32
C LEU A 483 8.28 7.31 7.95
N ASN A 484 8.71 7.05 9.19
CA ASN A 484 7.82 6.45 10.17
C ASN A 484 6.64 7.41 10.31
N LEU A 485 5.55 7.10 9.62
CA LEU A 485 4.36 7.95 9.54
C LEU A 485 3.85 8.36 10.92
N LEU A 486 4.02 7.49 11.92
CA LEU A 486 3.70 7.76 13.32
C LEU A 486 4.58 8.87 13.90
N LYS A 487 5.89 8.83 13.64
CA LYS A 487 6.85 9.86 14.08
C LYS A 487 6.52 11.22 13.48
N HIS A 488 6.32 11.28 12.17
CA HIS A 488 5.99 12.54 11.49
C HIS A 488 4.67 13.15 11.95
N SER A 489 3.64 12.30 12.07
CA SER A 489 2.33 12.70 12.58
C SER A 489 2.44 13.22 14.01
N CYS A 490 3.29 12.60 14.81
CA CYS A 490 3.58 13.04 16.17
C CYS A 490 4.28 14.40 16.22
N ASP A 491 5.31 14.63 15.40
CA ASP A 491 6.02 15.91 15.33
C ASP A 491 5.06 17.05 14.90
N TRP A 492 4.18 16.77 13.93
CA TRP A 492 3.19 17.73 13.46
C TRP A 492 2.08 18.01 14.49
N ALA A 493 1.58 16.98 15.18
CA ALA A 493 0.57 17.11 16.24
C ALA A 493 1.13 17.64 17.57
N GLN A 494 2.46 17.74 17.73
CA GLN A 494 3.08 17.98 19.03
C GLN A 494 2.65 19.30 19.67
N ASN A 495 2.58 20.38 18.89
CA ASN A 495 2.17 21.67 19.40
C ASN A 495 0.70 21.65 19.87
N TYR A 496 -0.18 21.03 19.08
CA TYR A 496 -1.59 20.83 19.43
C TYR A 496 -1.78 20.03 20.71
N LEU A 497 -1.07 18.90 20.84
CA LEU A 497 -1.11 18.03 22.01
C LEU A 497 -0.61 18.72 23.30
N GLN A 498 0.36 19.63 23.20
CA GLN A 498 0.92 20.30 24.37
C GLN A 498 0.10 21.51 24.83
N HIS A 499 -0.49 22.26 23.90
CA HIS A 499 -1.05 23.58 24.20
C HIS A 499 -2.58 23.66 24.13
N ASN A 500 -3.28 22.74 23.44
CA ASN A 500 -4.74 22.82 23.35
C ASN A 500 -5.41 22.38 24.67
N SER A 501 -6.31 23.21 25.19
CA SER A 501 -7.08 22.98 26.42
C SER A 501 -8.10 21.84 26.31
N GLN A 502 -8.55 21.50 25.10
CA GLN A 502 -9.52 20.42 24.85
C GLN A 502 -8.88 19.02 24.78
N VAL A 503 -7.54 18.94 24.76
CA VAL A 503 -6.83 17.65 24.74
C VAL A 503 -6.72 17.07 26.15
N GLU A 504 -7.24 15.85 26.34
CA GLU A 504 -7.14 15.09 27.60
C GLU A 504 -5.69 14.96 28.08
N LYS A 505 -5.48 15.02 29.42
CA LYS A 505 -4.14 14.98 30.03
C LYS A 505 -3.30 13.78 29.60
N GLU A 506 -3.92 12.61 29.43
CA GLU A 506 -3.25 11.37 29.01
C GLU A 506 -2.74 11.43 27.56
N ASN A 507 -3.47 12.11 26.68
CA ASN A 507 -3.11 12.24 25.26
C ASN A 507 -1.97 13.26 25.04
N ARG A 508 -1.65 14.12 26.00
CA ARG A 508 -0.53 15.07 25.86
C ARG A 508 0.84 14.39 25.75
N HIS A 509 0.96 13.15 26.22
CA HIS A 509 2.17 12.34 26.18
C HIS A 509 2.15 11.26 25.08
N LEU A 510 1.20 11.35 24.13
CA LEU A 510 1.02 10.34 23.08
C LEU A 510 2.27 10.15 22.20
N CYS A 511 3.10 11.19 22.07
CA CYS A 511 4.24 11.24 21.17
C CYS A 511 5.62 11.20 21.84
N ASN A 512 5.69 11.26 23.18
CA ASN A 512 6.94 11.43 23.92
C ASN A 512 7.94 10.25 23.82
N ARG A 513 7.50 9.05 23.39
CA ARG A 513 8.35 7.84 23.30
C ARG A 513 8.84 7.50 21.89
N ILE A 514 8.44 8.25 20.87
CA ILE A 514 8.82 7.97 19.46
C ILE A 514 10.10 8.75 19.05
N ASN A 515 10.51 9.73 19.88
CA ASN A 515 11.70 10.57 19.69
C ASN A 515 12.95 10.08 20.45
N ARG A 516 12.92 8.87 21.03
CA ARG A 516 14.11 8.10 21.46
C ARG A 516 14.28 6.93 20.51
#